data_AF-A0AAN9ABL5-F1
#
_entry.id   AF-A0AAN9ABL5-F1
#
_cell.length_a   1.000
_cell.length_b   1.000
_cell.length_c   1.000
_cell.angle_alpha   90.00
_cell.angle_beta   90.00
_cell.angle_gamma   90.00
#
_symmetry.space_group_name_H-M   'P 1'
#
loop_
_entity.id
_entity.type
_entity.pdbx_description
1 polymer ?
#
loop_
_entity_poly.entity_id
_entity_poly.type
_entity_poly.pdbx_seq_one_letter_code
_entity_poly.pdbx_strand_id
1 'polypeptide(L)' 'MGSSRHWGEAMAALTGQEKMDASAIREYFKPLEEWLIEDNKKHGEFIGWRA' A
#
# COMPACT_ATOMS: atom_id res chain seq x y z
N MET A 1 15.25 7.35 -17.38
CA MET A 1 16.49 7.74 -16.70
C MET A 1 17.03 6.47 -16.07
N GLY A 2 18.21 5.97 -16.49
CA GLY A 2 18.84 4.80 -15.85
C GLY A 2 19.40 5.16 -14.47
N SER A 3 20.56 4.65 -14.08
CA SER A 3 21.25 5.09 -12.84
C SER A 3 21.86 6.50 -12.92
N SER A 4 21.55 7.27 -13.97
CA SER A 4 22.14 8.59 -14.23
C SER A 4 21.52 9.75 -13.43
N ARG A 5 20.38 9.52 -12.77
CA ARG A 5 19.70 10.49 -11.90
C ARG A 5 19.24 9.83 -10.62
N HIS A 6 19.11 10.62 -9.55
CA HIS A 6 18.62 10.11 -8.27
C HIS A 6 17.20 9.55 -8.44
N TRP A 7 16.90 8.42 -7.81
CA TRP A 7 15.64 7.70 -8.01
C TRP A 7 14.39 8.55 -7.68
N GLY A 8 14.51 9.50 -6.74
CA GLY A 8 13.45 10.46 -6.40
C GLY A 8 13.10 11.40 -7.55
N GLU A 9 14.08 11.84 -8.35
CA GLU A 9 13.82 12.66 -9.54
C GLU A 9 13.10 11.85 -10.63
N ALA A 10 13.49 10.60 -10.80
CA ALA A 10 12.83 9.69 -11.73
C ALA A 10 11.38 9.39 -11.30
N MET A 11 11.15 9.23 -9.99
CA MET A 11 9.80 9.08 -9.42
C MET A 11 8.96 10.35 -9.63
N ALA A 12 9.51 11.53 -9.34
CA ALA A 12 8.80 12.80 -9.50
C ALA A 12 8.40 13.07 -10.95
N ALA A 13 9.24 12.69 -11.92
CA ALA A 13 8.91 12.80 -13.33
C ALA A 13 7.71 11.92 -13.76
N LEU A 14 7.42 10.84 -13.01
CA LEU A 14 6.34 9.89 -13.33
C LEU A 14 5.08 10.12 -12.49
N THR A 15 5.22 10.42 -11.21
CA THR A 15 4.11 10.50 -10.25
C THR A 15 3.87 11.91 -9.71
N GLY A 16 4.75 12.87 -10.02
CA GLY A 16 4.73 14.21 -9.41
C GLY A 16 5.25 14.25 -7.98
N GLN A 17 5.76 13.15 -7.43
CA GLN A 17 6.23 13.03 -6.05
C GLN A 17 7.65 12.46 -5.98
N GLU A 18 8.50 13.07 -5.14
CA GLU A 18 9.89 12.61 -4.91
C GLU A 18 9.99 11.56 -3.80
N LYS A 19 8.94 11.40 -2.98
CA LYS A 19 8.91 10.53 -1.80
C LYS A 19 8.06 9.30 -2.05
N MET A 20 8.43 8.20 -1.40
CA MET A 20 7.62 6.99 -1.39
C MET A 20 6.35 7.22 -0.57
N ASP A 21 5.20 6.86 -1.16
CA ASP A 21 3.89 7.01 -0.55
C ASP A 21 3.09 5.71 -0.75
N ALA A 22 2.56 5.15 0.35
CA ALA A 22 1.82 3.89 0.32
C ALA A 22 0.32 4.07 0.02
N SER A 23 -0.18 5.31 -0.07
CA SER A 23 -1.60 5.61 -0.28
C SER A 23 -2.15 4.99 -1.54
N ALA A 24 -1.41 5.00 -2.65
CA ALA A 24 -1.86 4.40 -3.90
C ALA A 24 -2.14 2.89 -3.78
N ILE A 25 -1.26 2.16 -3.08
CA ILE A 25 -1.44 0.72 -2.82
C ILE A 25 -2.61 0.51 -1.86
N ARG A 26 -2.72 1.35 -0.81
CA ARG A 26 -3.81 1.27 0.16
C ARG A 26 -5.16 1.58 -0.47
N GLU A 27 -5.24 2.56 -1.35
CA GLU A 27 -6.46 2.90 -2.10
C GLU A 27 -6.87 1.77 -3.04
N TYR A 28 -5.91 1.22 -3.79
CA TYR A 28 -6.15 0.07 -4.67
C TYR A 28 -6.77 -1.12 -3.93
N PHE A 29 -6.28 -1.43 -2.72
CA PHE A 29 -6.77 -2.55 -1.91
C PHE A 29 -7.89 -2.20 -0.93
N LYS A 30 -8.33 -0.93 -0.87
CA LYS A 30 -9.32 -0.48 0.12
C LYS A 30 -10.61 -1.32 0.14
N PRO A 31 -11.22 -1.68 -1.01
CA PRO A 31 -12.44 -2.49 -0.99
C PRO A 31 -12.21 -3.89 -0.41
N LEU A 32 -11.05 -4.49 -0.69
CA LEU A 32 -10.68 -5.80 -0.15
C LEU A 32 -10.40 -5.72 1.35
N GLU A 33 -9.72 -4.67 1.80
CA GLU A 33 -9.47 -4.42 3.22
C GLU A 33 -10.78 -4.29 4.01
N GLU A 34 -11.73 -3.50 3.51
CA GLU A 34 -13.06 -3.34 4.15
C GLU A 34 -13.79 -4.68 4.26
N TRP A 35 -13.81 -5.47 3.18
CA TRP A 35 -14.42 -6.80 3.17
C TRP A 35 -13.76 -7.76 4.17
N LEU A 36 -12.42 -7.80 4.22
CA LEU A 36 -11.68 -8.67 5.15
C LEU A 36 -11.94 -8.29 6.61
N ILE A 37 -12.08 -6.99 6.93
CA ILE A 37 -12.41 -6.52 8.28
C ILE A 37 -13.80 -7.03 8.70
N GLU A 38 -14.78 -6.97 7.81
CA GLU A 38 -16.14 -7.46 8.08
C GLU A 38 -16.17 -8.98 8.22
N ASP A 39 -15.51 -9.70 7.32
CA ASP A 39 -15.51 -11.16 7.30
C ASP A 39 -14.77 -11.76 8.51
N ASN A 40 -13.60 -11.22 8.84
CA ASN A 40 -12.86 -11.64 10.04
C ASN A 40 -13.69 -11.44 11.31
N LYS A 41 -14.43 -10.32 11.43
CA LYS A 41 -15.33 -10.08 12.57
C LYS A 41 -16.49 -11.08 12.60
N LYS A 42 -17.06 -11.39 11.44
CA LYS A 42 -18.18 -12.34 11.32
C LYS A 42 -17.77 -13.75 11.76
N HIS A 43 -16.57 -14.18 11.41
CA HIS A 43 -16.06 -15.51 11.74
C HIS A 43 -15.29 -15.58 13.07
N GLY A 44 -15.09 -14.44 13.73
CA GLY A 44 -14.36 -14.37 15.00
C GLY A 44 -12.87 -14.70 14.84
N GLU A 45 -12.30 -14.37 13.69
CA GLU A 45 -10.91 -14.67 13.36
C GLU A 45 -9.94 -13.91 14.29
N PHE A 46 -8.85 -14.57 14.65
CA PHE A 46 -7.76 -13.94 15.39
C PHE A 46 -6.75 -13.33 14.41
N ILE A 47 -6.60 -12.01 14.41
CA ILE A 47 -5.61 -11.32 13.58
C ILE A 47 -4.24 -11.36 14.25
N GLY A 48 -3.25 -11.92 13.55
CA GLY A 48 -1.89 -12.15 14.06
C GLY A 48 -1.62 -13.63 14.33
N TRP A 49 -0.61 -13.93 15.13
CA TRP A 49 -0.25 -15.30 15.52
C TRP A 49 -0.15 -15.41 17.04
N ARG A 50 -0.56 -16.57 17.59
CA ARG A 50 -0.36 -16.89 19.00
C ARG A 50 1.02 -17.53 19.18
N ALA A 51 1.65 -17.20 20.31
CA ALA A 51 2.93 -17.77 20.74
C ALA A 51 2.78 -19.23 21.20
#